data_AF-A0A519V0T2-F1
#
_entry.id   AF-A0A519V0T2-F1
#
_cell.length_a   1.000
_cell.length_b   1.000
_cell.length_c   1.000
_cell.angle_alpha   90.00
_cell.angle_beta   90.00
_cell.angle_gamma   90.00
#
_symmetry.space_group_name_H-M   'P 1'
#
loop_
_entity.id
_entity.type
_entity.pdbx_description
1 polymer ?
#
loop_
_entity_poly.entity_id
_entity_poly.type
_entity_poly.pdbx_seq_one_letter_code
_entity_poly.pdbx_strand_id
1 'polypeptide(L)'
;MNNTIANTFDFENAFNTLKGVVKRTPLEYNEGLSLKYNANIYLKREDLQIVRSYKLRGAYNKISTLHASALKNGIVCASAGNHAQGVAFSCKKLNIKGVIFMPEITPKQKIKQVNMFGGDNIEIILVGDTFDDCLKEALIYCEEKSSTFIPPFDDEKIIEGQATVAMEIFQDLPELDAIVVPVGG
;
A
#
# COMPACT_ATOMS: atom_id res chain seq x y z
N MET A 1 33.36 -16.77 -4.67
CA MET A 1 32.72 -16.43 -3.38
C MET A 1 31.88 -15.21 -3.64
N ASN A 2 30.60 -15.39 -3.99
CA ASN A 2 29.70 -14.26 -4.26
C ASN A 2 28.95 -13.95 -2.97
N ASN A 3 29.25 -12.76 -2.43
CA ASN A 3 28.53 -12.16 -1.31
C ASN A 3 27.11 -11.83 -1.78
N THR A 4 26.18 -12.76 -1.61
CA THR A 4 24.76 -12.41 -1.54
C THR A 4 24.59 -11.66 -0.24
N ILE A 5 24.54 -10.33 -0.29
CA ILE A 5 23.99 -9.56 0.82
C ILE A 5 22.55 -10.06 0.92
N ALA A 6 22.26 -10.88 1.91
CA ALA A 6 20.90 -11.24 2.24
C ALA A 6 20.22 -9.92 2.63
N ASN A 7 19.44 -9.33 1.72
CA ASN A 7 18.47 -8.33 2.12
C ASN A 7 17.44 -9.07 2.96
N THR A 8 17.72 -9.18 4.26
CA THR A 8 16.78 -9.73 5.24
C THR A 8 15.68 -8.71 5.41
N PHE A 9 14.60 -8.89 4.64
CA PHE A 9 13.33 -8.23 4.88
C PHE A 9 12.94 -8.37 6.36
N ASP A 10 12.47 -7.28 6.96
CA ASP A 10 12.05 -7.25 8.36
C ASP A 10 10.52 -7.34 8.48
N PHE A 11 10.00 -8.53 8.19
CA PHE A 11 8.56 -8.78 8.20
C PHE A 11 7.94 -8.68 9.61
N GLU A 12 8.68 -9.07 10.65
CA GLU A 12 8.20 -9.02 12.02
C GLU A 12 8.03 -7.58 12.51
N ASN A 13 8.99 -6.71 12.23
CA ASN A 13 8.87 -5.29 12.56
C ASN A 13 7.72 -4.65 11.78
N ALA A 14 7.58 -4.94 10.48
CA ALA A 14 6.44 -4.45 9.70
C ALA A 14 5.10 -4.92 10.27
N PHE A 15 4.99 -6.20 10.67
CA PHE A 15 3.80 -6.73 11.33
C PHE A 15 3.49 -6.00 12.64
N ASN A 16 4.50 -5.69 13.45
CA ASN A 16 4.35 -4.93 14.69
C ASN A 16 3.94 -3.47 14.44
N THR A 17 4.58 -2.79 13.50
CA THR A 17 4.25 -1.42 13.07
C THR A 17 2.80 -1.27 12.63
N LEU A 18 2.23 -2.31 12.00
CA LEU A 18 0.86 -2.27 11.49
C LEU A 18 -0.21 -2.62 12.54
N LYS A 19 0.18 -3.08 13.75
CA LYS A 19 -0.78 -3.36 14.83
C LYS A 19 -1.56 -2.09 15.21
N GLY A 20 -2.88 -2.20 15.23
CA GLY A 20 -3.78 -1.07 15.54
C GLY A 20 -3.94 -0.05 14.41
N VAL A 21 -3.29 -0.28 13.25
CA VAL A 21 -3.39 0.56 12.06
C VAL A 21 -4.23 -0.14 11.00
N VAL A 22 -3.95 -1.43 10.75
CA VAL A 22 -4.68 -2.25 9.79
C VAL A 22 -5.61 -3.22 10.51
N LYS A 23 -6.66 -3.66 9.81
CA LYS A 23 -7.47 -4.80 10.27
C LYS A 23 -6.74 -6.10 9.96
N ARG A 24 -6.77 -7.06 10.88
CA ARG A 24 -6.58 -8.47 10.53
C ARG A 24 -7.81 -8.90 9.73
N THR A 25 -7.65 -9.09 8.43
CA THR A 25 -8.79 -9.43 7.56
C THR A 25 -9.11 -10.92 7.67
N PRO A 26 -10.37 -11.35 7.46
CA PRO A 26 -10.72 -12.76 7.62
C PRO A 26 -10.13 -13.62 6.48
N LEU A 27 -9.76 -14.85 6.83
CA LEU A 27 -9.47 -15.93 5.88
C LEU A 27 -10.70 -16.85 5.83
N GLU A 28 -11.55 -16.63 4.82
CA GLU A 28 -12.89 -17.24 4.77
C GLU A 28 -12.89 -18.48 3.88
N TYR A 29 -13.35 -19.62 4.42
CA TYR A 29 -13.61 -20.80 3.61
C TYR A 29 -14.71 -20.51 2.59
N ASN A 30 -14.48 -20.88 1.32
CA ASN A 30 -15.44 -20.70 0.26
C ASN A 30 -15.98 -22.05 -0.22
N GLU A 31 -17.20 -22.39 0.22
CA GLU A 31 -17.84 -23.67 -0.09
C GLU A 31 -18.01 -23.91 -1.60
N GLY A 32 -18.46 -22.89 -2.34
CA GLY A 32 -18.71 -23.01 -3.78
C GLY A 32 -17.44 -23.29 -4.59
N LEU A 33 -16.35 -22.56 -4.31
CA LEU A 33 -15.06 -22.80 -4.95
C LEU A 33 -14.45 -24.14 -4.52
N SER A 34 -14.65 -24.51 -3.25
CA SER A 34 -14.12 -25.76 -2.72
C SER A 34 -14.78 -26.98 -3.36
N LEU A 35 -16.11 -26.95 -3.48
CA LEU A 35 -16.87 -27.96 -4.22
C LEU A 35 -16.47 -28.01 -5.70
N LYS A 36 -16.31 -26.84 -6.34
CA LYS A 36 -15.98 -26.75 -7.76
C LYS A 36 -14.62 -27.36 -8.09
N TYR A 37 -13.61 -27.15 -7.25
CA TYR A 37 -12.23 -27.57 -7.52
C TYR A 37 -11.82 -28.81 -6.73
N ASN A 38 -12.73 -29.38 -5.92
CA ASN A 38 -12.45 -30.52 -5.03
C ASN A 38 -11.19 -30.27 -4.17
N ALA A 39 -11.10 -29.07 -3.58
CA ALA A 39 -9.99 -28.60 -2.75
C ALA A 39 -10.51 -27.64 -1.68
N ASN A 40 -9.79 -27.45 -0.58
CA ASN A 40 -10.19 -26.46 0.44
C ASN A 40 -9.74 -25.07 0.01
N ILE A 41 -10.67 -24.25 -0.48
CA ILE A 41 -10.38 -22.89 -0.96
C ILE A 41 -10.76 -21.86 0.09
N TYR A 42 -9.79 -21.04 0.48
CA TYR A 42 -9.98 -19.92 1.40
C TYR A 42 -9.69 -18.60 0.70
N LEU A 43 -10.42 -17.55 1.09
CA LEU A 43 -10.28 -16.19 0.56
C LEU A 43 -9.77 -15.26 1.66
N LYS A 44 -8.56 -14.72 1.47
CA LYS A 44 -8.04 -13.65 2.35
C LYS A 44 -8.65 -12.30 1.93
N ARG A 45 -9.57 -11.79 2.74
CA ARG A 45 -10.46 -10.67 2.38
C ARG A 45 -9.83 -9.28 2.56
N GLU A 46 -8.73 -9.00 1.85
CA GLU A 46 -8.11 -7.67 1.87
C GLU A 46 -9.00 -6.55 1.27
N ASP A 47 -10.09 -6.91 0.58
CA ASP A 47 -11.16 -5.98 0.19
C ASP A 47 -11.93 -5.39 1.39
N LEU A 48 -11.87 -6.04 2.56
CA LEU A 48 -12.46 -5.56 3.83
C LEU A 48 -11.50 -4.68 4.65
N GLN A 49 -10.28 -4.47 4.16
CA GLN A 49 -9.33 -3.55 4.77
C GLN A 49 -9.85 -2.10 4.77
N ILE A 50 -9.30 -1.21 5.61
CA ILE A 50 -9.78 0.17 5.79
C ILE A 50 -9.89 0.94 4.45
N VAL A 51 -8.86 0.84 3.61
CA VAL A 51 -8.83 1.43 2.25
C VAL A 51 -9.28 0.45 1.17
N ARG A 52 -10.00 -0.61 1.57
CA ARG A 52 -10.57 -1.65 0.70
C ARG A 52 -9.53 -2.39 -0.16
N SER A 53 -8.29 -2.43 0.31
CA SER A 53 -7.22 -3.19 -0.32
C SER A 53 -6.01 -3.34 0.61
N TYR A 54 -5.12 -4.27 0.25
CA TYR A 54 -3.87 -4.53 0.95
C TYR A 54 -2.88 -3.35 0.92
N LYS A 55 -3.01 -2.42 -0.03
CA LYS A 55 -2.03 -1.35 -0.26
C LYS A 55 -1.77 -0.46 0.96
N LEU A 56 -2.70 -0.36 1.90
CA LEU A 56 -2.48 0.35 3.18
C LEU A 56 -1.30 -0.23 3.96
N ARG A 57 -1.11 -1.54 3.95
CA ARG A 57 -0.07 -2.21 4.75
C ARG A 57 1.32 -1.74 4.36
N GLY A 58 1.67 -1.84 3.08
CA GLY A 58 2.94 -1.33 2.58
C GLY A 58 3.05 0.19 2.71
N ALA A 59 2.03 0.96 2.28
CA ALA A 59 2.09 2.42 2.31
C ALA A 59 2.35 2.95 3.74
N TYR A 60 1.62 2.45 4.72
CA TYR A 60 1.83 2.85 6.12
C TYR A 60 3.19 2.40 6.64
N ASN A 61 3.60 1.15 6.38
CA ASN A 61 4.91 0.66 6.82
C ASN A 61 6.04 1.54 6.28
N LYS A 62 6.08 1.79 4.96
CA LYS A 62 7.08 2.70 4.36
C LYS A 62 7.07 4.07 5.01
N ILE A 63 5.91 4.73 5.09
CA ILE A 63 5.83 6.11 5.57
C ILE A 63 6.24 6.20 7.05
N SER A 64 5.79 5.26 7.89
CA SER A 64 6.11 5.24 9.32
C SER A 64 7.59 4.95 9.62
N THR A 65 8.31 4.30 8.71
CA THR A 65 9.75 4.02 8.84
C THR A 65 10.65 5.15 8.35
N LEU A 66 10.09 6.20 7.73
CA LEU A 66 10.87 7.35 7.27
C LEU A 66 11.39 8.16 8.46
N HIS A 67 12.66 8.56 8.38
CA HIS A 67 13.23 9.53 9.31
C HIS A 67 12.53 10.88 9.19
N ALA A 68 12.49 11.64 10.29
CA ALA A 68 11.87 12.96 10.33
C ALA A 68 12.42 13.94 9.27
N SER A 69 13.70 13.81 8.89
CA SER A 69 14.31 14.59 7.81
C SER A 69 13.64 14.35 6.45
N ALA A 70 13.28 13.10 6.14
CA ALA A 70 12.61 12.71 4.91
C ALA A 70 11.14 13.15 4.87
N LEU A 71 10.53 13.37 6.04
CA LEU A 71 9.14 13.83 6.18
C LEU A 71 9.02 15.36 6.21
N LYS A 72 10.14 16.09 6.38
CA LYS A 72 10.16 17.55 6.61
C LYS A 72 9.43 18.32 5.52
N ASN A 73 9.59 17.90 4.27
CA ASN A 73 8.96 18.55 3.11
C ASN A 73 7.75 17.75 2.59
N GLY A 74 7.18 16.89 3.42
CA GLY A 74 6.07 16.02 3.05
C GLY A 74 6.47 14.87 2.14
N ILE A 75 5.45 14.10 1.76
CA ILE A 75 5.59 12.91 0.92
C ILE A 75 4.76 13.04 -0.36
N VAL A 76 5.14 12.30 -1.39
CA VAL A 76 4.51 12.38 -2.71
C VAL A 76 4.23 10.98 -3.23
N CYS A 77 3.09 10.77 -3.90
CA CYS A 77 2.89 9.58 -4.71
C CYS A 77 2.13 9.88 -6.00
N ALA A 78 2.26 9.01 -6.99
CA ALA A 78 1.44 9.00 -8.20
C ALA A 78 0.55 7.77 -8.18
N SER A 79 -0.77 7.95 -8.12
CA SER A 79 -1.76 6.87 -8.24
C SER A 79 -3.17 7.44 -8.23
N ALA A 80 -4.07 6.87 -9.03
CA ALA A 80 -5.50 7.18 -8.95
C ALA A 80 -6.33 6.15 -8.17
N GLY A 81 -5.69 5.19 -7.49
CA GLY A 81 -6.35 4.00 -6.95
C GLY A 81 -5.96 3.63 -5.53
N ASN A 82 -5.84 2.33 -5.29
CA ASN A 82 -5.61 1.75 -3.97
C ASN A 82 -4.34 2.29 -3.28
N HIS A 83 -3.27 2.56 -4.03
CA HIS A 83 -2.04 3.13 -3.47
C HIS A 83 -2.26 4.55 -2.95
N ALA A 84 -2.91 5.42 -3.73
CA ALA A 84 -3.25 6.77 -3.27
C ALA A 84 -4.13 6.77 -2.03
N GLN A 85 -5.10 5.85 -1.92
CA GLN A 85 -5.93 5.73 -0.73
C GLN A 85 -5.11 5.31 0.50
N GLY A 86 -4.19 4.35 0.32
CA GLY A 86 -3.25 3.91 1.37
C GLY A 86 -2.33 5.03 1.84
N VAL A 87 -1.73 5.78 0.90
CA VAL A 87 -0.88 6.94 1.22
C VAL A 87 -1.68 8.04 1.91
N ALA A 88 -2.87 8.38 1.39
CA ALA A 88 -3.74 9.40 1.97
C ALA A 88 -4.13 9.08 3.41
N PHE A 89 -4.55 7.85 3.68
CA PHE A 89 -4.85 7.40 5.04
C PHE A 89 -3.64 7.55 5.96
N SER A 90 -2.45 7.13 5.49
CA SER A 90 -1.21 7.22 6.26
C SER A 90 -0.82 8.67 6.58
N CYS A 91 -0.96 9.60 5.62
CA CYS A 91 -0.75 11.03 5.85
C CYS A 91 -1.61 11.53 7.01
N LYS A 92 -2.91 11.23 6.98
CA LYS A 92 -3.85 11.65 8.02
C LYS A 92 -3.52 11.01 9.38
N LYS A 93 -3.28 9.70 9.39
CA LYS A 93 -3.04 8.93 10.62
C LYS A 93 -1.75 9.37 11.34
N LEU A 94 -0.72 9.73 10.58
CA LEU A 94 0.60 10.16 11.09
C LEU A 94 0.75 11.68 11.17
N ASN A 95 -0.29 12.44 10.79
CA ASN A 95 -0.26 13.90 10.68
C ASN A 95 0.88 14.46 9.81
N ILE A 96 1.09 13.84 8.65
CA ILE A 96 2.09 14.23 7.65
C ILE A 96 1.39 14.92 6.48
N LYS A 97 2.07 15.87 5.80
CA LYS A 97 1.56 16.45 4.55
C LYS A 97 1.95 15.58 3.36
N GLY A 98 0.97 15.29 2.49
CA GLY A 98 1.17 14.51 1.28
C GLY A 98 0.65 15.19 0.03
N VAL A 99 1.28 14.93 -1.12
CA VAL A 99 0.80 15.34 -2.43
C VAL A 99 0.55 14.11 -3.29
N ILE A 100 -0.62 14.01 -3.90
CA ILE A 100 -1.04 12.85 -4.69
C ILE A 100 -1.30 13.29 -6.12
N PHE A 101 -0.49 12.80 -7.04
CA PHE A 101 -0.64 13.01 -8.47
C PHE A 101 -1.59 11.98 -9.06
N MET A 102 -2.63 12.46 -9.75
CA MET A 102 -3.65 11.63 -10.42
C MET A 102 -3.89 12.18 -11.84
N PRO A 103 -4.25 11.33 -12.84
CA PRO A 103 -4.55 11.83 -14.17
C PRO A 103 -5.75 12.78 -14.18
N GLU A 104 -5.77 13.77 -15.07
CA GLU A 104 -6.89 14.72 -15.22
C GLU A 104 -8.21 14.01 -15.52
N ILE A 105 -8.14 12.93 -16.29
CA ILE A 105 -9.28 12.08 -16.64
C ILE A 105 -9.79 11.22 -15.47
N THR A 106 -9.22 11.34 -14.27
CA THR A 106 -9.63 10.54 -13.11
C THR A 106 -11.09 10.81 -12.74
N PRO A 107 -11.94 9.77 -12.66
CA PRO A 107 -13.32 9.93 -12.21
C PRO A 107 -13.43 10.58 -10.83
N LYS A 108 -14.34 11.56 -10.69
CA LYS A 108 -14.59 12.30 -9.42
C LYS A 108 -14.79 11.40 -8.20
N GLN A 109 -15.37 10.22 -8.39
CA GLN A 109 -15.56 9.24 -7.32
C GLN A 109 -14.24 8.76 -6.71
N LYS A 110 -13.20 8.53 -7.53
CA LYS A 110 -11.87 8.11 -7.06
C LYS A 110 -11.17 9.24 -6.31
N ILE A 111 -11.25 10.47 -6.84
CA ILE A 111 -10.72 11.68 -6.18
C ILE A 111 -11.39 11.85 -4.80
N LYS A 112 -12.72 11.74 -4.73
CA LYS A 112 -13.47 11.83 -3.47
C LYS A 112 -13.06 10.77 -2.46
N GLN A 113 -12.79 9.53 -2.89
CA GLN A 113 -12.32 8.46 -2.02
C GLN A 113 -10.94 8.76 -1.43
N VAL A 114 -10.00 9.25 -2.25
CA VAL A 114 -8.66 9.64 -1.77
C VAL A 114 -8.78 10.79 -0.76
N ASN A 115 -9.55 11.84 -1.07
CA ASN A 115 -9.84 12.94 -0.14
C ASN A 115 -10.50 12.50 1.16
N MET A 116 -11.41 11.52 1.12
CA MET A 116 -12.06 11.00 2.34
C MET A 116 -11.05 10.40 3.33
N PHE A 117 -10.01 9.73 2.83
CA PHE A 117 -8.98 9.14 3.68
C PHE A 117 -7.92 10.14 4.14
N GLY A 118 -7.54 11.09 3.29
CA GLY A 118 -6.48 12.05 3.59
C GLY A 118 -6.95 13.33 4.30
N GLY A 119 -8.14 13.84 3.99
CA GLY A 119 -8.61 15.14 4.49
C GLY A 119 -7.60 16.27 4.21
N ASP A 120 -7.43 17.18 5.17
CA ASP A 120 -6.54 18.34 5.04
C ASP A 120 -5.04 18.00 5.09
N ASN A 121 -4.69 16.72 5.28
CA ASN A 121 -3.32 16.24 5.25
C ASN A 121 -2.82 15.98 3.83
N ILE A 122 -3.69 16.00 2.82
CA ILE A 122 -3.29 15.78 1.42
C ILE A 122 -3.71 16.91 0.50
N GLU A 123 -2.92 17.07 -0.56
CA GLU A 123 -3.27 17.82 -1.76
C GLU A 123 -3.33 16.84 -2.93
N ILE A 124 -4.34 16.97 -3.80
CA ILE A 124 -4.44 16.19 -5.03
C ILE A 124 -4.14 17.11 -6.20
N ILE A 125 -3.12 16.76 -6.98
CA ILE A 125 -2.76 17.45 -8.21
C ILE A 125 -3.22 16.58 -9.38
N LEU A 126 -4.09 17.16 -10.22
CA LEU A 126 -4.53 16.54 -11.45
C LEU A 126 -3.60 16.98 -12.58
N VAL A 127 -2.94 16.03 -13.23
CA VAL A 127 -2.01 16.32 -14.33
C VAL A 127 -1.91 15.16 -15.30
N GLY A 128 -1.80 15.48 -16.59
CA GLY A 128 -1.63 14.50 -17.65
C GLY A 128 -2.79 13.53 -17.82
N ASP A 129 -2.65 12.61 -18.77
CA ASP A 129 -3.72 11.67 -19.13
C ASP A 129 -3.41 10.24 -18.67
N THR A 130 -2.15 9.94 -18.40
CA THR A 130 -1.68 8.60 -18.08
C THR A 130 -1.02 8.52 -16.70
N PHE A 131 -0.83 7.28 -16.22
CA PHE A 131 -0.04 7.05 -15.01
C PHE A 131 1.41 7.52 -15.17
N ASP A 132 2.01 7.32 -16.34
CA ASP A 132 3.41 7.69 -16.60
C ASP A 132 3.60 9.21 -16.55
N ASP A 133 2.63 9.99 -17.05
CA ASP A 133 2.64 11.45 -16.93
C ASP A 133 2.62 11.88 -15.45
N CYS A 134 1.72 11.29 -14.66
CA CYS A 134 1.64 11.56 -13.23
C CYS A 134 2.91 11.18 -12.47
N LEU A 135 3.49 10.02 -12.80
CA LEU A 135 4.73 9.56 -12.17
C LEU A 135 5.88 10.52 -12.47
N LYS A 136 6.03 10.92 -13.73
CA LYS A 136 7.04 11.89 -14.15
C LYS A 136 6.91 13.20 -13.38
N GLU A 137 5.71 13.80 -13.34
CA GLU A 137 5.48 15.06 -12.65
C GLU A 137 5.66 14.94 -11.13
N ALA A 138 5.26 13.81 -10.54
CA ALA A 138 5.50 13.54 -9.12
C ALA A 138 7.00 13.47 -8.78
N LEU A 139 7.82 12.88 -9.64
CA LEU A 139 9.27 12.81 -9.45
C LEU A 139 9.93 14.18 -9.59
N ILE A 140 9.52 14.98 -10.59
CA ILE A 140 9.97 16.38 -10.74
C ILE A 140 9.62 17.19 -9.49
N TYR A 141 8.38 17.06 -9.00
CA TYR A 141 7.94 17.74 -7.79
C TYR A 141 8.79 17.35 -6.56
N CYS A 142 9.13 16.05 -6.44
CA CYS A 142 10.02 15.57 -5.39
C CYS A 142 11.40 16.23 -5.45
N GLU A 143 11.99 16.38 -6.64
CA GLU A 143 13.28 17.06 -6.82
C GLU A 143 13.19 18.54 -6.43
N GLU A 144 12.18 19.25 -6.93
CA GLU A 144 12.00 20.69 -6.69
C GLU A 144 11.69 21.03 -5.23
N LYS A 145 10.86 20.22 -4.56
CA LYS A 145 10.44 20.45 -3.17
C LYS A 145 11.28 19.71 -2.15
N SER A 146 12.22 18.87 -2.61
CA SER A 146 12.97 17.95 -1.76
C SER A 146 12.04 17.10 -0.89
N SER A 147 10.93 16.63 -1.48
CA SER A 147 9.93 15.78 -0.83
C SER A 147 10.21 14.30 -1.10
N THR A 148 9.72 13.41 -0.24
CA THR A 148 9.98 11.97 -0.39
C THR A 148 8.92 11.27 -1.25
N PHE A 149 9.34 10.63 -2.34
CA PHE A 149 8.44 9.81 -3.16
C PHE A 149 8.12 8.48 -2.45
N ILE A 150 6.86 8.04 -2.52
CA ILE A 150 6.37 6.79 -1.95
C ILE A 150 5.98 5.82 -3.09
N PRO A 151 6.85 4.85 -3.42
CA PRO A 151 6.58 3.89 -4.49
C PRO A 151 5.35 3.02 -4.23
N PRO A 152 4.64 2.59 -5.29
CA PRO A 152 3.48 1.71 -5.15
C PRO A 152 3.83 0.23 -4.89
N PHE A 153 5.04 -0.24 -5.21
CA PHE A 153 5.43 -1.64 -5.07
C PHE A 153 6.96 -1.85 -4.92
N ASP A 154 7.79 -1.20 -5.75
CA ASP A 154 9.24 -1.45 -5.83
C ASP A 154 10.02 -0.74 -4.72
N ASP A 155 9.79 -1.18 -3.48
CA ASP A 155 10.47 -0.69 -2.28
C ASP A 155 10.39 -1.74 -1.16
N GLU A 156 11.51 -1.99 -0.48
CA GLU A 156 11.60 -3.03 0.54
C GLU A 156 10.58 -2.86 1.68
N LYS A 157 10.34 -1.62 2.13
CA LYS A 157 9.38 -1.36 3.22
C LYS A 157 7.94 -1.46 2.75
N ILE A 158 7.67 -1.16 1.48
CA ILE A 158 6.38 -1.48 0.87
C ILE A 158 6.18 -3.00 0.87
N ILE A 159 7.15 -3.77 0.36
CA ILE A 159 7.11 -5.24 0.27
C ILE A 159 6.91 -5.87 1.65
N GLU A 160 7.70 -5.46 2.65
CA GLU A 160 7.58 -5.93 4.03
C GLU A 160 6.17 -5.73 4.59
N GLY A 161 5.58 -4.54 4.36
CA GLY A 161 4.22 -4.27 4.79
C GLY A 161 3.21 -5.16 4.09
N GLN A 162 3.32 -5.37 2.77
CA GLN A 162 2.39 -6.26 2.05
C GLN A 162 2.53 -7.72 2.50
N ALA A 163 3.75 -8.17 2.82
CA ALA A 163 4.02 -9.53 3.28
C ALA A 163 3.27 -9.90 4.57
N THR A 164 2.86 -8.90 5.36
CA THR A 164 2.03 -9.14 6.56
C THR A 164 0.69 -9.80 6.25
N VAL A 165 0.18 -9.70 5.01
CA VAL A 165 -0.99 -10.49 4.55
C VAL A 165 -0.69 -11.98 4.65
N ALA A 166 0.46 -12.42 4.13
CA ALA A 166 0.87 -13.82 4.16
C ALA A 166 1.16 -14.28 5.59
N MET A 167 1.74 -13.43 6.44
CA MET A 167 1.93 -13.75 7.86
C MET A 167 0.61 -14.04 8.57
N GLU A 168 -0.44 -13.25 8.31
CA GLU A 168 -1.77 -13.54 8.85
C GLU A 168 -2.34 -14.86 8.29
N ILE A 169 -2.18 -15.12 6.99
CA ILE A 169 -2.62 -16.39 6.37
C ILE A 169 -1.95 -17.59 7.05
N PHE A 170 -0.62 -17.57 7.22
CA PHE A 170 0.10 -18.68 7.86
C PHE A 170 -0.24 -18.84 9.35
N GLN A 171 -0.62 -17.76 10.04
CA GLN A 171 -1.12 -17.86 11.40
C GLN A 171 -2.55 -18.45 11.46
N ASP A 172 -3.40 -18.14 10.48
CA ASP A 172 -4.79 -18.62 10.42
C ASP A 172 -4.88 -20.07 9.87
N LEU A 173 -3.99 -20.45 8.95
CA LEU A 173 -3.95 -21.76 8.31
C LEU A 173 -2.49 -22.21 8.08
N PRO A 174 -1.81 -22.77 9.11
CA PRO A 174 -0.39 -23.16 9.01
C PRO A 174 -0.12 -24.27 7.97
N GLU A 175 -1.08 -25.17 7.77
CA GLU A 175 -0.97 -26.36 6.93
C GLU A 175 -1.44 -26.12 5.47
N LEU A 176 -1.30 -24.90 4.95
CA LEU A 176 -1.73 -24.59 3.59
C LEU A 176 -0.78 -25.21 2.54
N ASP A 177 -1.35 -25.70 1.43
CA ASP A 177 -0.56 -26.27 0.32
C ASP A 177 -0.04 -25.20 -0.65
N ALA A 178 -0.84 -24.16 -0.93
CA ALA A 178 -0.53 -23.13 -1.92
C ALA A 178 -1.22 -21.80 -1.62
N ILE A 179 -0.59 -20.69 -2.05
CA ILE A 179 -1.18 -19.34 -2.05
C ILE A 179 -1.22 -18.83 -3.50
N VAL A 180 -2.38 -18.32 -3.92
CA VAL A 180 -2.54 -17.63 -5.21
C VAL A 180 -2.62 -16.14 -4.95
N VAL A 181 -1.73 -15.36 -5.58
CA VAL A 181 -1.63 -13.91 -5.39
C VAL A 181 -1.71 -13.20 -6.75
N PRO A 182 -2.54 -12.15 -6.90
CA PRO A 182 -2.51 -11.32 -8.11
C PRO A 182 -1.20 -10.54 -8.18
N VAL A 183 -0.58 -10.49 -9.37
CA VAL A 183 0.69 -9.78 -9.61
C VAL A 183 0.46 -8.60 -10.55
N GLY A 184 1.03 -7.46 -10.19
CA GLY A 184 1.08 -6.25 -11.01
C GLY A 184 2.54 -5.87 -11.25
N GLY A 185 2.98 -4.79 -10.60
CA GLY A 185 4.40 -4.51 -10.39
C GLY A 185 4.96 -5.22 -9.17
#